data_AF-A0A918V5V4-F1
#
_entry.id   AF-A0A918V5V4-F1
#
_cell.length_a   1.000
_cell.length_b   1.000
_cell.length_c   1.000
_cell.angle_alpha   90.00
_cell.angle_beta   90.00
_cell.angle_gamma   90.00
#
_symmetry.space_group_name_H-M   'P 1'
#
loop_
_entity.id
_entity.type
_entity.pdbx_description
1 polymer ?
#
loop_
_entity_poly.entity_id
_entity_poly.type
_entity_poly.pdbx_seq_one_letter_code
_entity_poly.pdbx_strand_id
1 'polypeptide(L)'
;MKKVLNVRIDQELKIEIDRISKEHGMSPSEYVRIILCEYLEYDEMTKTIQTKQSEMTRVIIDIPSDIRKDLPHLVLWLFVNLYSTSYITEGHLNNAKRILSEQIENNTLSNNLRFQFLKVLSDIDRVFAEGIQSSSVMFTKPNNMYTIDYNLIFTEVYSIIDRDYRYEG
;
A
#
# COMPACT_ATOMS: atom_id res chain seq x y z
N MET A 1 -19.25 25.15 28.82
CA MET A 1 -17.95 25.56 29.39
C MET A 1 -16.87 24.68 28.79
N LYS A 2 -15.83 25.24 28.17
CA LYS A 2 -14.74 24.44 27.57
C LYS A 2 -13.87 23.87 28.70
N LYS A 3 -13.66 22.55 28.74
CA LYS A 3 -12.69 21.91 29.64
C LYS A 3 -11.33 21.90 28.96
N VAL A 4 -10.29 22.34 29.67
CA VAL A 4 -8.91 22.33 29.18
C VAL A 4 -8.26 21.04 29.66
N LEU A 5 -7.68 20.29 28.74
CA LEU A 5 -6.93 19.07 29.01
C LEU A 5 -5.47 19.30 28.64
N ASN A 6 -4.56 19.03 29.56
CA ASN A 6 -3.12 19.04 29.29
C ASN A 6 -2.67 17.61 29.00
N VAL A 7 -2.18 17.37 27.78
CA VAL A 7 -1.71 16.06 27.34
C VAL A 7 -0.20 16.14 27.13
N ARG A 8 0.53 15.13 27.60
CA ARG A 8 1.96 14.96 27.29
C ARG A 8 2.06 14.09 26.05
N ILE A 9 2.77 14.61 25.06
CA ILE A 9 3.06 13.93 23.79
C ILE A 9 4.54 14.14 23.47
N ASP A 10 5.05 13.30 22.58
CA ASP A 10 6.42 13.44 22.09
C ASP A 10 6.63 14.75 21.35
N GLN A 11 7.84 15.31 21.47
CA GLN A 11 8.16 16.62 20.90
C GLN A 11 8.07 16.63 19.37
N GLU A 12 8.44 15.54 18.71
CA GLU A 12 8.32 15.39 17.25
C GLU A 12 6.86 15.44 16.80
N LEU A 13 5.99 14.68 17.48
CA LEU A 13 4.56 14.68 17.22
C LEU A 13 3.94 16.06 17.43
N LYS A 14 4.38 16.78 18.47
CA LYS A 14 3.95 18.16 18.72
C LYS A 14 4.31 19.10 17.56
N ILE A 15 5.56 19.03 17.09
CA ILE A 15 6.04 19.86 15.97
C ILE A 15 5.19 19.59 14.73
N GLU A 16 4.86 18.33 14.46
CA GLU A 16 4.09 17.95 13.29
C GLU A 16 2.62 18.39 13.37
N ILE A 17 1.98 18.24 14.54
CA ILE A 17 0.64 18.79 14.79
C ILE A 17 0.61 20.32 14.59
N ASP A 18 1.64 21.03 15.10
CA ASP A 18 1.75 22.47 14.95
C ASP A 18 1.95 22.90 13.49
N ARG A 19 2.68 22.10 12.69
CA ARG A 19 2.89 22.34 11.26
C ARG A 19 1.59 22.16 10.48
N ILE A 20 0.94 21.00 10.62
CA ILE A 20 -0.25 20.65 9.84
C ILE A 20 -1.43 21.55 10.20
N SER A 21 -1.63 21.83 11.49
CA SER A 21 -2.72 22.73 11.92
C SER A 21 -2.61 24.12 11.28
N LYS A 22 -1.39 24.66 11.12
CA LYS A 22 -1.14 25.93 10.40
C LYS A 22 -1.45 25.83 8.91
N GLU A 23 -1.13 24.72 8.26
CA GLU A 23 -1.43 24.49 6.84
C GLU A 23 -2.95 24.50 6.58
N HIS A 24 -3.73 24.00 7.53
CA HIS A 24 -5.19 24.04 7.48
C HIS A 24 -5.79 25.33 8.08
N GLY A 25 -4.98 26.31 8.48
CA GLY A 25 -5.46 27.58 9.05
C GLY A 25 -6.21 27.44 10.37
N MET A 26 -5.92 26.41 11.16
CA MET A 26 -6.59 26.11 12.43
C MET A 26 -5.60 26.01 13.60
N SER A 27 -6.11 26.03 14.84
CA SER A 27 -5.25 25.81 16.01
C SER A 27 -4.91 24.32 16.19
N PRO A 28 -3.76 24.00 16.82
CA PRO A 28 -3.39 22.61 17.16
C PRO A 28 -4.48 21.86 17.92
N SER A 29 -5.17 22.55 18.84
CA SER A 29 -6.26 21.97 19.64
C SER A 29 -7.53 21.72 18.82
N GLU A 30 -7.77 22.47 17.76
CA GLU A 30 -8.88 22.21 16.83
C GLU A 30 -8.56 21.02 15.93
N TYR A 31 -7.35 20.99 15.36
CA TYR A 31 -6.87 19.89 14.54
C TYR A 31 -6.94 18.55 15.27
N VAL A 32 -6.38 18.48 16.48
CA VAL A 32 -6.42 17.27 17.31
C VAL A 32 -7.85 16.89 17.68
N ARG A 33 -8.74 17.87 17.93
CA ARG A 33 -10.15 17.56 18.23
C ARG A 33 -10.84 16.91 17.04
N ILE A 34 -10.60 17.40 15.82
CA ILE A 34 -11.19 16.83 14.61
C ILE A 34 -10.75 15.38 14.46
N ILE A 35 -9.44 15.10 14.55
CA ILE A 35 -8.90 13.74 14.49
C ILE A 35 -9.55 12.86 15.56
N LEU A 36 -9.58 13.31 16.82
CA LEU A 36 -10.17 12.51 17.89
C LEU A 36 -11.67 12.24 17.66
N CYS A 37 -12.42 13.16 17.06
CA CYS A 37 -13.84 12.96 16.71
C CYS A 37 -14.05 12.01 15.51
N GLU A 38 -13.07 11.89 14.62
CA GLU A 38 -13.08 10.95 13.51
C GLU A 38 -12.83 9.52 13.99
N TYR A 39 -11.94 9.35 14.98
CA TYR A 39 -11.51 8.03 15.45
C TYR A 39 -12.21 7.55 16.72
N LEU A 40 -12.80 8.45 17.52
CA LEU A 40 -13.46 8.12 18.77
C LEU A 40 -14.94 8.49 18.72
N GLU A 41 -15.78 7.59 19.21
CA GLU A 41 -17.20 7.79 19.44
C GLU A 41 -17.49 7.62 20.92
N TYR A 42 -18.35 8.49 21.44
CA TYR A 42 -18.84 8.37 22.81
C TYR A 42 -20.12 7.53 22.78
N ASP A 43 -20.08 6.35 23.39
CA ASP A 43 -21.26 5.53 23.58
C ASP A 43 -22.03 6.05 24.80
N GLU A 44 -23.16 6.71 24.55
CA GLU A 44 -24.06 7.24 25.59
C GLU A 44 -24.67 6.13 26.47
N MET A 45 -24.85 4.93 25.94
CA MET A 45 -25.45 3.81 26.67
C MET A 45 -24.48 3.22 27.69
N THR A 46 -23.22 3.01 27.30
CA THR A 46 -22.19 2.46 28.20
C THR A 46 -21.41 3.54 28.94
N LYS A 47 -21.56 4.81 28.55
CA LYS A 47 -20.77 5.95 29.01
C LYS A 47 -19.27 5.77 28.79
N THR A 48 -18.87 5.03 27.76
CA THR A 48 -17.47 4.77 27.43
C THR A 48 -17.09 5.38 26.08
N ILE A 49 -15.81 5.72 25.92
CA ILE A 49 -15.25 6.08 24.62
C ILE A 49 -14.89 4.80 23.89
N GLN A 50 -15.44 4.62 22.69
CA GLN A 50 -15.10 3.52 21.78
C GLN A 50 -14.34 4.09 20.57
N THR A 51 -13.46 3.29 19.97
CA THR A 51 -12.92 3.62 18.65
C THR A 51 -14.04 3.45 17.63
N LYS A 52 -14.31 4.46 16.80
CA LYS A 52 -15.14 4.26 15.61
C LYS A 52 -14.49 3.13 14.81
N GLN A 53 -15.21 2.04 14.60
CA GLN A 53 -14.89 1.15 13.49
C GLN A 53 -15.06 2.00 12.24
N SER A 54 -13.97 2.57 11.76
CA SER A 54 -13.95 3.11 10.41
C SER A 54 -14.41 1.96 9.53
N GLU A 55 -15.58 2.09 8.89
CA GLU A 55 -15.95 1.17 7.83
C GLU A 55 -14.76 1.21 6.88
N MET A 56 -13.93 0.18 6.89
CA MET A 56 -12.86 0.07 5.92
C MET A 56 -13.57 0.11 4.59
N THR A 57 -13.49 1.26 3.90
CA THR A 57 -14.06 1.43 2.59
C THR A 57 -13.46 0.33 1.75
N ARG A 58 -14.24 -0.72 1.49
CA ARG A 58 -13.79 -1.84 0.69
C ARG A 58 -13.76 -1.30 -0.72
N VAL A 59 -12.60 -0.78 -1.12
CA VAL A 59 -12.39 -0.28 -2.48
C VAL A 59 -12.38 -1.51 -3.37
N ILE A 60 -13.55 -1.87 -3.90
CA ILE A 60 -13.66 -2.86 -4.96
C ILE A 60 -13.31 -2.12 -6.24
N ILE A 61 -12.08 -2.33 -6.68
CA ILE A 61 -11.56 -1.79 -7.93
C ILE A 61 -11.83 -2.83 -9.02
N ASP A 62 -12.95 -2.70 -9.73
CA ASP A 62 -13.18 -3.43 -10.98
C ASP A 62 -12.61 -2.60 -12.14
N ILE A 63 -11.60 -3.12 -12.84
CA ILE A 63 -10.95 -2.43 -13.95
C ILE A 63 -10.73 -3.37 -15.15
N PRO A 64 -11.17 -2.97 -16.37
CA PRO A 64 -10.86 -3.68 -17.62
C PRO A 64 -9.40 -3.48 -18.04
N SER A 65 -8.82 -4.51 -18.67
CA SER A 65 -7.41 -4.62 -19.05
C SER A 65 -6.91 -3.47 -19.93
N ASP A 66 -5.92 -2.74 -19.42
CA ASP A 66 -4.96 -1.98 -20.23
C ASP A 66 -3.63 -1.94 -19.46
N ILE A 67 -2.51 -2.19 -20.13
CA ILE A 67 -1.15 -2.28 -19.52
C ILE A 67 -0.82 -1.05 -18.67
N ARG A 68 -1.43 0.10 -19.00
CA ARG A 68 -1.29 1.40 -18.32
C ARG A 68 -1.82 1.41 -16.89
N LYS A 69 -2.69 0.48 -16.51
CA LYS A 69 -3.21 0.36 -15.14
C LYS A 69 -2.53 -0.80 -14.42
N ASP A 70 -2.43 -1.97 -15.03
CA ASP A 70 -2.05 -3.19 -14.32
C ASP A 70 -0.62 -3.15 -13.76
N LEU A 71 0.33 -2.55 -14.50
CA LEU A 71 1.73 -2.47 -14.09
C LEU A 71 1.96 -1.57 -12.84
N PRO A 72 1.47 -0.32 -12.80
CA PRO A 72 1.54 0.50 -11.58
C PRO A 72 0.84 -0.15 -10.37
N HIS A 73 -0.32 -0.80 -10.58
CA HIS A 73 -1.04 -1.48 -9.49
C HIS A 73 -0.25 -2.69 -8.95
N LEU A 74 0.37 -3.48 -9.83
CA LEU A 74 1.24 -4.58 -9.43
C LEU A 74 2.42 -4.07 -8.60
N VAL A 75 3.10 -3.00 -9.03
CA VAL A 75 4.24 -2.43 -8.29
C VAL A 75 3.80 -1.91 -6.92
N LEU A 76 2.67 -1.20 -6.86
CA LEU A 76 2.12 -0.72 -5.61
C LEU A 76 1.79 -1.88 -4.67
N TRP A 77 1.18 -2.95 -5.19
CA TRP A 77 0.89 -4.15 -4.41
C TRP A 77 2.18 -4.80 -3.88
N LEU A 78 3.22 -4.95 -4.70
CA LEU A 78 4.51 -5.49 -4.26
C LEU A 78 5.11 -4.64 -3.13
N PHE A 79 5.08 -3.32 -3.28
CA PHE A 79 5.60 -2.40 -2.27
C PHE A 79 4.82 -2.43 -0.96
N VAL A 80 3.48 -2.46 -1.00
CA VAL A 80 2.67 -2.58 0.21
C VAL A 80 2.99 -3.88 0.95
N ASN A 81 3.19 -4.99 0.22
CA ASN A 81 3.50 -6.28 0.80
C ASN A 81 4.93 -6.38 1.38
N LEU A 82 5.82 -5.42 1.11
CA LEU A 82 7.09 -5.29 1.82
C LEU A 82 6.89 -4.97 3.30
N TYR A 83 5.85 -4.19 3.63
CA TYR A 83 5.61 -3.68 4.98
C TYR A 83 4.39 -4.32 5.66
N SER A 84 3.51 -4.98 4.90
CA SER A 84 2.31 -5.61 5.43
C SER A 84 1.92 -6.86 4.63
N THR A 85 1.94 -8.02 5.29
CA THR A 85 1.48 -9.29 4.69
C THR A 85 -0.04 -9.46 4.72
N SER A 86 -0.77 -8.48 5.27
CA SER A 86 -2.24 -8.54 5.44
C SER A 86 -3.00 -8.59 4.10
N TYR A 87 -2.33 -8.31 2.99
CA TYR A 87 -2.92 -8.25 1.66
C TYR A 87 -2.56 -9.46 0.78
N ILE A 88 -2.04 -10.53 1.36
CA ILE A 88 -1.73 -11.76 0.63
C ILE A 88 -2.92 -12.70 0.72
N THR A 89 -3.74 -12.68 -0.31
CA THR A 89 -4.85 -13.62 -0.49
C THR A 89 -4.63 -14.41 -1.78
N GLU A 90 -5.26 -15.57 -1.89
CA GLU A 90 -5.26 -16.36 -3.12
C GLU A 90 -5.70 -15.53 -4.35
N GLY A 91 -6.73 -14.69 -4.19
CA GLY A 91 -7.20 -13.82 -5.25
C GLY A 91 -6.13 -12.81 -5.71
N HIS A 92 -5.42 -12.20 -4.76
CA HIS A 92 -4.33 -11.28 -5.08
C HIS A 92 -3.13 -11.99 -5.74
N LEU A 93 -2.78 -13.19 -5.29
CA LEU A 93 -1.71 -13.99 -5.89
C LEU A 93 -2.05 -14.43 -7.32
N ASN A 94 -3.29 -14.85 -7.57
CA ASN A 94 -3.77 -15.17 -8.91
C ASN A 94 -3.75 -13.96 -9.85
N ASN A 95 -4.20 -12.80 -9.38
CA ASN A 95 -4.15 -11.58 -10.18
C ASN A 95 -2.70 -11.14 -10.46
N ALA A 96 -1.84 -11.16 -9.45
CA ALA A 96 -0.42 -10.83 -9.62
C ALA A 96 0.25 -11.79 -10.61
N LYS A 97 -0.01 -13.10 -10.50
CA LYS A 97 0.48 -14.13 -11.44
C LYS A 97 0.06 -13.83 -12.88
N ARG A 98 -1.23 -13.54 -13.12
CA ARG A 98 -1.74 -13.16 -14.45
C ARG A 98 -0.97 -11.97 -15.03
N ILE A 99 -0.90 -10.87 -14.28
CA ILE A 99 -0.24 -9.64 -14.74
C ILE A 99 1.24 -9.89 -15.00
N LEU A 100 1.94 -10.59 -14.09
CA LEU A 100 3.35 -10.92 -14.25
C LEU A 100 3.62 -11.73 -15.52
N SER A 101 2.81 -12.76 -15.80
CA SER A 101 2.93 -13.56 -17.02
C SER A 101 2.78 -12.70 -18.28
N GLU A 102 1.76 -11.83 -18.34
CA GLU A 102 1.54 -10.91 -19.46
C GLU A 102 2.71 -9.93 -19.64
N GLN A 103 3.25 -9.40 -18.54
CA GLN A 103 4.32 -8.40 -18.57
C GLN A 103 5.69 -8.99 -18.91
N ILE A 104 5.97 -10.23 -18.50
CA ILE A 104 7.25 -10.91 -18.82
C ILE A 104 7.37 -11.20 -20.32
N GLU A 105 6.25 -11.50 -20.98
CA GLU A 105 6.19 -11.69 -22.43
C GLU A 105 6.28 -10.37 -23.21
N ASN A 106 6.09 -9.23 -22.56
CA ASN A 106 6.16 -7.93 -23.19
C ASN A 106 7.61 -7.47 -23.43
N ASN A 107 7.94 -7.20 -24.69
CA ASN A 107 9.27 -6.77 -25.13
C ASN A 107 9.63 -5.33 -24.73
N THR A 108 8.70 -4.55 -24.16
CA THR A 108 8.97 -3.17 -23.74
C THR A 108 9.70 -3.07 -22.40
N LEU A 109 9.74 -4.15 -21.62
CA LEU A 109 10.41 -4.17 -20.31
C LEU A 109 11.89 -4.50 -20.44
N SER A 110 12.72 -3.92 -19.57
CA SER A 110 14.12 -4.29 -19.52
C SER A 110 14.31 -5.73 -19.05
N ASN A 111 15.43 -6.34 -19.42
CA ASN A 111 15.81 -7.66 -18.92
C ASN A 111 15.88 -7.72 -17.38
N ASN A 112 16.34 -6.63 -16.75
CA ASN A 112 16.48 -6.58 -15.30
C ASN A 112 15.11 -6.56 -14.62
N LEU A 113 14.17 -5.76 -15.12
CA LEU A 113 12.80 -5.72 -14.59
C LEU A 113 12.08 -7.05 -14.80
N ARG A 114 12.18 -7.64 -16.00
CA ARG A 114 11.63 -8.98 -16.26
C ARG A 114 12.21 -10.03 -15.32
N PHE A 115 13.50 -9.97 -15.01
CA PHE A 115 14.12 -10.86 -14.05
C PHE A 115 13.55 -10.69 -12.64
N GLN A 116 13.31 -9.45 -12.17
CA GLN A 116 12.64 -9.25 -10.88
C GLN A 116 11.21 -9.81 -10.89
N PHE A 117 10.47 -9.61 -11.97
CA PHE A 117 9.11 -10.15 -12.12
C PHE A 117 9.09 -11.69 -12.15
N LEU A 118 10.08 -12.32 -12.79
CA LEU A 118 10.24 -13.78 -12.77
C LEU A 118 10.49 -14.33 -11.36
N LYS A 119 11.23 -13.62 -10.51
CA LYS A 119 11.41 -14.03 -9.11
C LYS A 119 10.09 -14.04 -8.35
N VAL A 120 9.30 -12.97 -8.49
CA VAL A 120 7.99 -12.88 -7.85
C VAL A 120 7.08 -14.00 -8.36
N LEU A 121 7.03 -14.19 -9.69
CA LEU A 121 6.23 -15.24 -10.30
C LEU A 121 6.64 -16.63 -9.79
N SER A 122 7.93 -16.90 -9.72
CA SER A 122 8.46 -18.19 -9.22
C SER A 122 8.10 -18.44 -7.76
N ASP A 123 8.13 -17.42 -6.92
CA ASP A 123 7.72 -17.54 -5.52
C ASP A 123 6.21 -17.74 -5.37
N ILE A 124 5.41 -17.05 -6.19
CA ILE A 124 3.96 -17.26 -6.25
C ILE A 124 3.66 -18.71 -6.65
N ASP A 125 4.31 -19.22 -7.71
CA ASP A 125 4.15 -20.59 -8.17
C ASP A 125 4.55 -21.62 -7.10
N ARG A 126 5.63 -21.35 -6.37
CA ARG A 126 6.01 -22.16 -5.20
C ARG A 126 4.91 -22.18 -4.13
N VAL A 127 4.36 -21.02 -3.77
CA VAL A 127 3.26 -20.94 -2.78
C VAL A 127 2.02 -21.70 -3.25
N PHE A 128 1.68 -21.65 -4.54
CA PHE A 128 0.59 -22.46 -5.09
C PHE A 128 0.88 -23.96 -5.02
N ALA A 129 2.12 -24.38 -5.31
CA ALA A 129 2.51 -25.78 -5.25
C ALA A 129 2.55 -26.35 -3.82
N GLU A 130 2.99 -25.55 -2.85
CA GLU A 130 3.09 -25.94 -1.44
C GLU A 130 1.76 -25.77 -0.65
N GLY A 131 0.79 -25.06 -1.24
CA GLY A 131 -0.49 -24.72 -0.61
C GLY A 131 -0.48 -23.33 0.04
N ILE A 132 -1.45 -22.51 -0.33
CA ILE A 132 -1.53 -21.08 0.06
C ILE A 132 -1.69 -20.90 1.57
N GLN A 133 -2.37 -21.84 2.25
CA GLN A 133 -2.57 -21.79 3.70
C GLN A 133 -1.32 -22.22 4.50
N SER A 134 -0.42 -22.97 3.87
CA SER A 134 0.77 -23.55 4.49
C SER A 134 2.04 -22.74 4.25
N SER A 135 2.07 -21.91 3.21
CA SER A 135 3.31 -21.28 2.73
C SER A 135 3.21 -19.75 2.64
N SER A 136 4.14 -19.07 3.32
CA SER A 136 4.33 -17.63 3.17
C SER A 136 5.08 -17.32 1.88
N VAL A 137 4.74 -16.21 1.22
CA VAL A 137 5.62 -15.62 0.20
C VAL A 137 6.97 -15.22 0.81
N MET A 138 8.01 -15.30 0.00
CA MET A 138 9.41 -15.01 0.32
C MET A 138 9.91 -13.74 -0.35
N PHE A 139 9.32 -13.26 -1.46
CA PHE A 139 9.75 -12.01 -2.11
C PHE A 139 9.61 -10.77 -1.21
N THR A 140 8.80 -10.84 -0.15
CA THR A 140 8.64 -9.80 0.89
C THR A 140 9.74 -9.84 1.94
N LYS A 141 10.50 -10.94 2.03
CA LYS A 141 11.57 -11.11 3.01
C LYS A 141 12.91 -10.70 2.38
N PRO A 142 13.81 -10.06 3.14
CA PRO A 142 15.16 -9.78 2.66
C PRO A 142 15.99 -11.07 2.57
N ASN A 143 17.10 -11.00 1.83
CA ASN A 143 18.17 -12.01 1.80
C ASN A 143 17.75 -13.42 1.35
N ASN A 144 16.90 -13.52 0.33
CA ASN A 144 16.61 -14.80 -0.33
C ASN A 144 16.58 -14.66 -1.87
N MET A 145 16.49 -15.79 -2.58
CA MET A 145 16.53 -15.79 -4.04
C MET A 145 15.35 -15.09 -4.71
N TYR A 146 14.24 -14.95 -3.99
CA TYR A 146 13.04 -14.23 -4.44
C TYR A 146 13.04 -12.75 -4.04
N THR A 147 14.03 -12.30 -3.26
CA THR A 147 14.14 -10.89 -2.89
C THR A 147 14.28 -10.03 -4.15
N ILE A 148 13.43 -9.02 -4.24
CA ILE A 148 13.35 -8.09 -5.37
C ILE A 148 14.03 -6.76 -5.06
N ASP A 149 14.56 -6.13 -6.12
CA ASP A 149 15.08 -4.78 -6.08
C ASP A 149 13.94 -3.77 -6.30
N TYR A 150 13.36 -3.28 -5.21
CA TYR A 150 12.26 -2.31 -5.27
C TYR A 150 12.68 -1.00 -5.92
N ASN A 151 13.92 -0.54 -5.75
CA ASN A 151 14.39 0.72 -6.36
C ASN A 151 14.42 0.60 -7.87
N LEU A 152 14.93 -0.53 -8.39
CA LEU A 152 14.91 -0.84 -9.81
C LEU A 152 13.48 -0.90 -10.35
N ILE A 153 12.59 -1.64 -9.67
CA ILE A 153 11.19 -1.80 -10.09
C ILE A 153 10.50 -0.44 -10.17
N PHE A 154 10.59 0.39 -9.12
CA PHE A 154 9.96 1.71 -9.11
C PHE A 154 10.53 2.63 -10.19
N THR A 155 11.85 2.68 -10.35
CA THR A 155 12.50 3.58 -11.30
C THR A 155 12.11 3.23 -12.74
N GLU A 156 12.16 1.95 -13.10
CA GLU A 156 11.83 1.52 -14.45
C GLU A 156 10.34 1.65 -14.77
N VAL A 157 9.46 1.24 -13.85
CA VAL A 157 8.01 1.37 -14.07
C VAL A 157 7.61 2.84 -14.13
N TYR A 158 8.15 3.70 -13.27
CA TYR A 158 7.92 5.15 -13.36
C TYR A 158 8.40 5.71 -14.71
N SER A 159 9.56 5.28 -15.20
CA SER A 159 10.10 5.74 -16.49
C SER A 159 9.22 5.30 -17.67
N ILE A 160 8.65 4.09 -17.61
CA ILE A 160 7.68 3.61 -18.61
C ILE A 160 6.42 4.48 -18.58
N ILE A 161 5.89 4.74 -17.38
CA ILE A 161 4.71 5.58 -17.19
C ILE A 161 4.96 7.00 -17.73
N ASP A 162 6.03 7.68 -17.28
CA ASP A 162 6.37 9.04 -17.71
C ASP A 162 6.57 9.14 -19.23
N ARG A 163 7.23 8.13 -19.83
CA ARG A 163 7.38 8.05 -21.29
C ARG A 163 6.01 7.99 -21.96
N ASP A 164 5.16 7.06 -21.55
CA ASP A 164 3.88 6.81 -22.20
C ASP A 164 2.90 7.99 -22.02
N TYR A 165 2.97 8.75 -20.92
CA TYR A 165 2.21 9.99 -20.71
C TYR A 165 2.68 11.17 -21.59
N ARG A 166 3.95 11.20 -22.01
CA ARG A 166 4.50 12.28 -22.85
C ARG A 166 4.20 12.13 -24.34
N TYR A 167 3.80 10.95 -24.80
CA TYR A 167 3.47 10.68 -26.21
C TYR A 167 1.98 10.90 -26.55
N GLU A 168 1.14 11.33 -25.59
CA GLU A 168 -0.29 11.62 -25.79
C GLU A 168 -0.66 13.12 -25.68
N GLY A 169 0.32 14.02 -25.64
CA GLY A 169 0.13 15.49 -25.69
C GLY A 169 0.68 16.09 -26.97
#